data_AF-A0A699Z1Z9-F1
#
_entry.id   AF-A0A699Z1Z9-F1
#
_cell.length_a   1.000
_cell.length_b   1.000
_cell.length_c   1.000
_cell.angle_alpha   90.00
_cell.angle_beta   90.00
_cell.angle_gamma   90.00
#
_symmetry.space_group_name_H-M   'P 1'
#
loop_
_entity.id
_entity.type
_entity.pdbx_description
1 polymer ?
#
loop_
_entity_poly.entity_id
_entity_poly.type
_entity_poly.pdbx_seq_one_letter_code
_entity_poly.pdbx_strand_id
1 'polypeptide(L)'
;MSYVPALLLTVHRLGAQPEKLHVQWPKALGEAGRKLAANTEVLQDWAAHKVSPRVLQANTSRSLALEVVPALTRVLAPSIRALAPHLLSPGEQAALAATAGIMADYGLTFSLQDEGPGGRGFPGPR
;
A
#
# COMPACT_ATOMS: atom_id res chain seq x y z
N MET A 1 -12.66 26.47 -60.84
CA MET A 1 -11.80 25.77 -59.86
C MET A 1 -12.73 25.21 -58.79
N SER A 2 -13.03 23.91 -58.81
CA SER A 2 -13.97 23.30 -57.85
C SER A 2 -13.20 22.88 -56.59
N TYR A 3 -13.67 23.27 -55.42
CA TYR A 3 -13.02 22.94 -54.14
C TYR A 3 -13.24 21.47 -53.81
N VAL A 4 -12.15 20.74 -53.57
CA VAL A 4 -12.20 19.35 -53.11
C VAL A 4 -11.70 19.30 -51.66
N PRO A 5 -12.52 18.77 -50.72
CA PRO A 5 -12.11 18.60 -49.33
C PRO A 5 -10.86 17.75 -49.16
N ALA A 6 -9.98 18.13 -48.24
CA ALA A 6 -8.71 17.45 -48.00
C ALA A 6 -8.85 15.93 -47.73
N LEU A 7 -9.93 15.52 -47.06
CA LEU A 7 -10.24 14.11 -46.78
C LEU A 7 -10.51 13.29 -48.05
N LEU A 8 -11.16 13.89 -49.05
CA LEU A 8 -11.38 13.21 -50.33
C LEU A 8 -10.07 13.07 -51.12
N LEU A 9 -9.20 14.08 -51.02
CA LEU A 9 -7.88 14.03 -51.65
C LEU A 9 -6.99 12.95 -51.03
N THR A 10 -7.03 12.77 -49.71
CA THR A 10 -6.24 11.73 -49.02
C THR A 10 -6.75 10.32 -49.33
N VAL A 11 -8.06 10.10 -49.34
CA VAL A 11 -8.65 8.81 -49.73
C VAL A 11 -8.35 8.48 -51.19
N HIS A 12 -8.45 9.47 -52.09
CA HIS A 12 -8.11 9.27 -53.49
C HIS A 12 -6.63 8.92 -53.67
N ARG A 13 -5.73 9.63 -52.98
CA ARG A 13 -4.28 9.32 -53.01
C ARG A 13 -3.97 7.95 -52.44
N LEU A 14 -4.68 7.53 -51.39
CA LEU A 14 -4.53 6.20 -50.81
C LEU A 14 -4.96 5.14 -51.81
N GLY A 15 -6.15 5.27 -52.41
CA GLY A 15 -6.65 4.31 -53.41
C GLY A 15 -5.92 4.31 -54.76
N ALA A 16 -5.26 5.41 -55.12
CA ALA A 16 -4.50 5.55 -56.36
C ALA A 16 -3.05 5.06 -56.26
N GLN A 17 -2.62 4.52 -55.10
CA GLN A 17 -1.30 3.91 -55.00
C GLN A 17 -1.20 2.64 -55.87
N PRO A 18 -0.07 2.41 -56.57
CA PRO A 18 0.14 1.21 -57.39
C PRO A 18 0.32 -0.06 -56.53
N GLU A 19 0.54 0.10 -55.23
CA GLU A 19 0.65 -0.99 -54.26
C GLU A 19 -0.74 -1.48 -53.84
N LYS A 20 -0.94 -2.81 -53.82
CA LYS A 20 -2.19 -3.41 -53.35
C LYS A 20 -2.38 -3.09 -51.86
N LEU A 21 -3.27 -2.15 -51.56
CA LEU A 21 -3.70 -1.89 -50.19
C LEU A 21 -4.37 -3.13 -49.61
N HIS A 22 -3.67 -3.79 -48.69
CA HIS A 22 -4.24 -4.82 -47.84
C HIS A 22 -5.12 -4.15 -46.78
N VAL A 23 -6.33 -3.77 -47.18
CA VAL A 23 -7.37 -3.26 -46.28
C VAL A 23 -7.77 -4.40 -45.34
N GLN A 24 -7.23 -4.38 -44.13
CA GLN A 24 -7.64 -5.28 -43.07
C GLN A 24 -8.73 -4.59 -42.26
N TRP A 25 -9.78 -5.36 -41.91
CA TRP A 25 -10.79 -4.88 -40.98
C TRP A 25 -10.13 -4.44 -39.66
N PRO A 26 -10.56 -3.34 -39.02
CA PRO A 26 -9.95 -2.85 -37.78
C PRO A 26 -10.21 -3.82 -36.61
N LYS A 27 -9.42 -4.89 -36.54
CA LYS A 27 -9.45 -5.90 -35.47
C LYS A 27 -8.75 -5.40 -34.21
N ALA A 28 -7.80 -4.48 -34.35
CA ALA A 28 -6.97 -3.97 -33.26
C ALA A 28 -7.78 -3.41 -32.09
N LEU A 29 -8.85 -2.65 -32.36
CA LEU A 29 -9.67 -2.06 -31.31
C LEU A 29 -10.51 -3.12 -30.58
N GLY A 30 -11.07 -4.08 -31.33
CA GLY A 30 -11.79 -5.22 -30.74
C GLY A 30 -10.89 -6.13 -29.93
N GLU A 31 -9.66 -6.38 -30.39
CA GLU A 31 -8.65 -7.16 -29.67
C GLU A 31 -8.16 -6.44 -28.41
N ALA A 32 -7.93 -5.12 -28.47
CA ALA A 32 -7.58 -4.31 -27.32
C ALA A 32 -8.69 -4.34 -26.25
N GLY A 33 -9.96 -4.23 -26.66
CA GLY A 33 -11.10 -4.34 -25.76
C GLY A 33 -11.18 -5.70 -25.07
N ARG A 34 -10.98 -6.80 -25.82
CA ARG A 34 -10.96 -8.16 -25.24
C ARG A 34 -9.81 -8.37 -24.26
N LYS A 35 -8.60 -7.88 -24.60
CA LYS A 35 -7.43 -7.96 -23.71
C LYS A 35 -7.63 -7.16 -22.43
N LEU A 36 -8.22 -5.98 -22.53
CA LEU A 36 -8.54 -5.16 -21.37
C LEU A 36 -9.52 -5.88 -20.44
N ALA A 37 -10.63 -6.40 -20.98
CA ALA A 37 -11.64 -7.11 -20.21
C ALA A 37 -11.07 -8.34 -19.48
N ALA A 38 -10.27 -9.15 -20.17
CA ALA A 38 -9.61 -10.32 -19.59
C ALA A 38 -8.65 -9.93 -18.45
N ASN A 39 -7.86 -8.86 -18.62
CA ASN A 39 -6.96 -8.39 -17.59
C ASN A 39 -7.72 -7.83 -16.37
N THR A 40 -8.80 -7.09 -16.59
CA THR A 40 -9.62 -6.56 -15.49
C THR A 40 -10.31 -7.66 -14.71
N GLU A 41 -10.78 -8.71 -15.37
CA GLU A 41 -11.39 -9.88 -14.73
C GLU A 41 -10.37 -10.63 -13.86
N VAL A 42 -9.15 -10.84 -14.36
CA VAL A 42 -8.06 -11.44 -13.58
C VAL A 42 -7.70 -10.58 -12.37
N LEU A 43 -7.62 -9.26 -12.51
CA LEU A 43 -7.31 -8.38 -11.38
C LEU A 43 -8.42 -8.37 -10.33
N GLN A 44 -9.68 -8.39 -10.75
CA GLN A 44 -10.83 -8.49 -9.85
C GLN A 44 -10.90 -9.85 -9.14
N ASP A 45 -10.62 -10.94 -9.87
CA ASP A 45 -10.52 -12.29 -9.31
C ASP A 45 -9.37 -12.42 -8.32
N TRP A 46 -8.24 -11.75 -8.56
CA TRP A 46 -7.14 -11.71 -7.60
C TRP A 46 -7.50 -10.92 -6.34
N ALA A 47 -8.15 -9.77 -6.51
CA ALA A 47 -8.61 -8.95 -5.39
C ALA A 47 -9.69 -9.67 -4.56
N ALA A 48 -10.55 -10.47 -5.19
CA ALA A 48 -11.66 -11.16 -4.54
C ALA A 48 -11.35 -12.60 -4.06
N HIS A 49 -10.51 -13.36 -4.78
CA HIS A 49 -10.43 -14.82 -4.63
C HIS A 49 -9.01 -15.39 -4.39
N LYS A 50 -7.92 -14.59 -4.42
CA LYS A 50 -6.55 -15.11 -4.23
C LYS A 50 -5.85 -14.77 -2.92
N VAL A 51 -6.45 -13.97 -2.06
CA VAL A 51 -6.02 -13.91 -0.67
C VAL A 51 -6.83 -14.93 0.11
N SER A 52 -6.16 -15.93 0.69
CA SER A 52 -6.82 -16.89 1.58
C SER A 52 -7.67 -16.10 2.59
N PRO A 53 -8.96 -16.44 2.80
CA PRO A 53 -9.81 -15.70 3.74
C PRO A 53 -9.20 -15.65 5.15
N ARG A 54 -8.32 -16.60 5.52
CA ARG A 54 -7.52 -16.55 6.75
C ARG A 54 -6.49 -15.43 6.75
N VAL A 55 -5.81 -15.17 5.62
CA VAL A 55 -4.83 -14.08 5.47
C VAL A 55 -5.56 -12.73 5.46
N LEU A 56 -6.71 -12.65 4.81
CA LEU A 56 -7.54 -11.45 4.84
C LEU A 56 -8.04 -11.16 6.26
N GLN A 57 -8.56 -12.18 6.98
CA GLN A 57 -8.95 -12.06 8.38
C GLN A 57 -7.78 -11.67 9.28
N ALA A 58 -6.60 -12.27 9.10
CA ALA A 58 -5.39 -11.96 9.86
C ALA A 58 -4.88 -10.51 9.64
N ASN A 59 -5.17 -9.91 8.49
CA ASN A 59 -4.83 -8.53 8.15
C ASN A 59 -5.98 -7.54 8.35
N THR A 60 -7.08 -7.94 8.99
CA THR A 60 -8.12 -6.99 9.41
C THR A 60 -7.63 -6.14 10.58
N SER A 61 -8.16 -4.92 10.71
CA SER A 61 -7.95 -4.06 11.89
C SER A 61 -8.30 -4.77 13.21
N ARG A 62 -9.29 -5.66 13.19
CA ARG A 62 -9.67 -6.50 14.33
C ARG A 62 -8.57 -7.49 14.70
N SER A 63 -7.98 -8.19 13.72
CA SER A 63 -6.88 -9.11 13.98
C SER A 63 -5.62 -8.36 14.44
N LEU A 64 -5.35 -7.19 13.86
CA LEU A 64 -4.27 -6.31 14.32
C LEU A 64 -4.45 -5.93 15.80
N ALA A 65 -5.67 -5.54 16.20
CA ALA A 65 -5.97 -5.17 17.58
C ALA A 65 -5.91 -6.35 18.56
N LEU A 66 -6.31 -7.56 18.14
CA LEU A 66 -6.40 -8.73 19.02
C LEU A 66 -5.11 -9.55 19.11
N GLU A 67 -4.31 -9.58 18.05
CA GLU A 67 -3.13 -10.45 17.96
C GLU A 67 -1.83 -9.63 18.01
N VAL A 68 -1.73 -8.60 17.17
CA VAL A 68 -0.48 -7.83 16.99
C VAL A 68 -0.24 -6.90 18.18
N VAL A 69 -1.25 -6.12 18.59
CA VAL A 69 -1.09 -5.15 19.69
C VAL A 69 -0.69 -5.83 21.00
N PRO A 70 -1.32 -6.95 21.45
CA PRO A 70 -0.91 -7.62 22.70
C PRO A 70 0.48 -8.26 22.64
N ALA A 71 0.88 -8.77 21.46
CA ALA A 71 2.23 -9.28 21.28
C ALA A 71 3.26 -8.15 21.36
N LEU A 72 2.94 -7.01 20.74
CA LEU A 72 3.80 -5.83 20.70
C LEU A 72 3.94 -5.20 22.11
N THR A 73 2.85 -5.09 22.87
CA THR A 73 2.92 -4.61 24.26
C THR A 73 3.74 -5.54 25.15
N ARG A 74 3.68 -6.86 24.95
CA ARG A 74 4.52 -7.82 25.67
C ARG A 74 6.01 -7.65 25.37
N VAL A 75 6.36 -7.36 24.12
CA VAL A 75 7.76 -7.09 23.71
C VAL A 75 8.25 -5.74 24.24
N LEU A 76 7.37 -4.74 24.25
CA LEU A 76 7.68 -3.38 24.72
C LEU A 76 7.61 -3.19 26.24
N ALA A 77 7.14 -4.20 26.99
CA ALA A 77 7.08 -4.19 28.45
C ALA A 77 8.12 -5.15 29.08
N PRO A 78 9.43 -4.93 28.87
CA PRO A 78 10.45 -5.70 29.58
C PRO A 78 10.35 -5.41 31.09
N SER A 79 10.68 -6.39 31.92
CA SER A 79 10.67 -6.26 33.39
C SER A 79 11.85 -5.42 33.87
N ILE A 80 11.83 -4.12 33.56
CA ILE A 80 12.85 -3.16 33.95
C ILE A 80 12.32 -2.37 35.15
N ARG A 81 13.16 -2.21 36.18
CA ARG A 81 12.82 -1.39 37.34
C ARG A 81 12.81 0.08 36.94
N ALA A 82 11.80 0.84 37.39
CA ALA A 82 11.70 2.28 37.18
C ALA A 82 12.73 3.04 38.03
N LEU A 83 14.01 2.89 37.68
CA LEU A 83 15.14 3.53 38.34
C LEU A 83 15.87 4.43 37.34
N ALA A 84 16.66 5.37 37.87
CA ALA A 84 17.54 6.17 37.03
C ALA A 84 18.48 5.24 36.21
N PRO A 85 18.79 5.56 34.94
CA PRO A 85 19.49 4.62 34.04
C PRO A 85 20.86 4.18 34.55
N HIS A 86 21.54 5.00 35.36
CA HIS A 86 22.83 4.68 35.98
C HIS A 86 22.73 3.65 37.14
N LEU A 87 21.53 3.37 37.64
CA LEU A 87 21.26 2.39 38.69
C LEU A 87 20.79 1.04 38.13
N LEU A 88 20.53 0.97 36.81
CA LEU A 88 20.16 -0.26 36.13
C LEU A 88 21.37 -1.17 36.02
N SER A 89 21.15 -2.47 36.21
CA SER A 89 22.18 -3.47 35.91
C SER A 89 22.54 -3.45 34.42
N PRO A 90 23.75 -3.91 34.03
CA PRO A 90 24.15 -3.95 32.63
C PRO A 90 23.16 -4.72 31.73
N GLY A 91 22.52 -5.77 32.28
CA GLY A 91 21.49 -6.53 31.57
C GLY A 91 20.19 -5.75 31.36
N GLU A 92 19.74 -4.98 32.36
CA GLU A 92 18.56 -4.11 32.25
C GLU A 92 18.81 -2.96 31.26
N GLN A 93 20.03 -2.41 31.21
CA GLN A 93 20.41 -1.39 30.22
C GLN A 93 20.37 -1.94 28.79
N ALA A 94 20.91 -3.14 28.58
CA ALA A 94 20.86 -3.79 27.27
C ALA A 94 19.41 -4.09 26.83
N ALA A 95 18.56 -4.54 27.76
CA ALA A 95 17.14 -4.76 27.48
C ALA A 95 16.44 -3.45 27.09
N LEU A 96 16.70 -2.35 27.79
CA LEU A 96 16.14 -1.04 27.46
C LEU A 96 16.57 -0.56 26.06
N ALA A 97 17.85 -0.72 25.73
CA ALA A 97 18.38 -0.36 24.41
C ALA A 97 17.75 -1.20 23.29
N ALA A 98 17.56 -2.50 23.52
CA ALA A 98 16.88 -3.38 22.58
C ALA A 98 15.41 -2.97 22.37
N THR A 99 14.69 -2.67 23.44
CA THR A 99 13.31 -2.18 23.36
C THR A 99 13.22 -0.85 22.62
N ALA A 100 14.13 0.09 22.88
CA ALA A 100 14.19 1.36 22.16
C ALA A 100 14.48 1.17 20.66
N GLY A 101 15.36 0.23 20.30
CA GLY A 101 15.62 -0.16 18.91
C GLY A 101 14.36 -0.68 18.22
N ILE A 102 13.64 -1.60 18.88
CA ILE A 102 12.37 -2.14 18.39
C ILE A 102 11.34 -1.01 18.20
N MET A 103 11.22 -0.09 19.16
CA MET A 103 10.32 1.06 19.01
C MET A 103 10.69 1.91 17.80
N ALA A 104 11.98 2.19 17.58
CA ALA A 104 12.44 2.94 16.42
C ALA A 104 12.15 2.22 15.09
N ASP A 105 12.37 0.91 15.03
CA ASP A 105 12.09 0.08 13.84
C ASP A 105 10.60 0.10 13.44
N TYR A 106 9.71 0.13 14.44
CA TYR A 106 8.26 0.23 14.24
C TYR A 106 7.74 1.68 14.17
N GLY A 107 8.62 2.69 14.22
CA GLY A 107 8.22 4.11 14.19
C GLY A 107 7.40 4.54 15.42
N LEU A 108 7.54 3.84 16.54
CA LEU A 108 6.82 4.11 17.77
C LEU A 108 7.56 5.14 18.61
N THR A 109 6.83 6.14 19.09
CA THR A 109 7.36 7.16 20.01
C THR A 109 6.82 6.93 21.40
N PHE A 110 7.67 7.14 22.41
CA PHE A 110 7.23 7.14 23.79
C PHE A 110 6.42 8.41 24.10
N SER A 111 5.22 8.24 24.66
CA SER A 111 4.40 9.33 25.19
C SER A 111 4.28 9.18 26.69
N LEU A 112 4.63 10.24 27.43
CA LEU A 112 4.47 10.33 28.89
C LEU A 112 3.03 10.68 29.33
N GLN A 113 2.07 10.72 28.40
CA GLN A 113 0.71 11.14 28.72
C GLN A 113 0.03 10.09 29.62
N ASP A 114 -0.09 10.46 30.90
CA ASP A 114 -0.94 9.82 31.89
C ASP A 114 -2.41 10.10 31.53
N GLU A 115 -2.96 9.36 30.57
CA GLU A 115 -4.40 9.39 30.26
C GLU A 115 -5.18 8.56 31.29
N GLY A 116 -5.07 8.93 32.56
CA GLY A 116 -6.15 8.71 33.52
C GLY A 116 -7.28 9.71 33.27
N PRO A 117 -8.54 9.42 33.63
CA PRO A 117 -9.67 10.33 33.42
C PRO A 117 -9.51 11.57 34.32
N GLY A 118 -8.76 12.57 33.85
CA GLY A 118 -8.48 13.82 34.57
C GLY A 118 -7.15 14.52 34.27
N GLY A 119 -6.25 13.96 33.44
CA GLY A 119 -4.93 14.54 33.20
C GLY A 119 -4.91 15.71 32.22
N ARG A 120 -4.66 16.95 32.70
CA ARG A 120 -4.32 18.09 31.84
C ARG A 120 -3.01 17.79 31.09
N GLY A 121 -3.07 17.70 29.77
CA GLY A 121 -1.89 17.61 28.91
C GLY A 121 -0.93 18.78 29.16
N PHE A 122 0.33 18.47 29.44
CA PHE A 122 1.41 19.45 29.47
C PHE A 122 1.84 19.76 28.03
N PRO A 123 1.93 21.03 27.60
CA PRO A 123 2.33 21.36 26.25
C PRO A 123 3.83 21.06 26.07
N GLY A 124 4.16 20.23 25.07
CA GLY A 124 5.55 20.00 24.67
C GLY A 124 6.20 21.28 24.14
N PRO A 125 7.54 21.41 24.21
CA PRO A 125 8.25 22.57 23.69
C PRO A 125 8.20 22.57 22.16
N ARG A 126 8.03 23.77 21.60
CA ARG A 126 8.05 24.06 20.16
C ARG A 126 9.41 23.82 19.54
#